data_AF-A0ABC8C2N6-F1
#
_entry.id   AF-A0ABC8C2N6-F1
#
_cell.length_a   1.000
_cell.length_b   1.000
_cell.length_c   1.000
_cell.angle_alpha   90.00
_cell.angle_beta   90.00
_cell.angle_gamma   90.00
#
_symmetry.space_group_name_H-M   'P 1'
#
loop_
_entity.id
_entity.type
_entity.pdbx_description
1 polymer ?
#
loop_
_entity_poly.entity_id
_entity_poly.type
_entity_poly.pdbx_seq_one_letter_code
_entity_poly.pdbx_strand_id
1 'polypeptide(L)'
;MDDRSKHDHSGWEAVVLAARERARSRQALMVERFGLSGDVAYDWSIDDARITWSREGKVFLTGRLTVIGSVSVAQQTWLWSWANESLPQAALGDIERVRRFGEENGFPVLPWPGFTSHLELVAEARMVAASVLDAEGLWVEPTDDVQLHFTIHDLVLAAGGE
;
A
#
# COMPACT_ATOMS: atom_id res chain seq x y z
N MET A 1 3.63 8.12 39.28
CA MET A 1 4.46 8.56 38.14
C MET A 1 4.26 7.53 37.06
N ASP A 2 3.47 7.91 36.06
CA ASP A 2 2.88 7.03 35.06
C ASP A 2 3.89 6.32 34.17
N ASP A 3 3.89 4.98 34.25
CA ASP A 3 4.54 4.04 33.35
C ASP A 3 3.76 3.95 32.02
N ARG A 4 3.62 5.07 31.30
CA ARG A 4 2.91 5.12 30.00
C ARG A 4 3.85 5.05 28.79
N SER A 5 5.15 4.91 28.99
CA SER A 5 6.14 4.94 27.90
C SER A 5 6.68 3.57 27.48
N LYS A 6 6.31 2.46 28.14
CA LYS A 6 6.82 1.12 27.78
C LYS A 6 5.85 0.22 27.02
N HIS A 7 4.55 0.53 26.99
CA HIS A 7 3.54 -0.37 26.40
C HIS A 7 3.18 -0.08 24.95
N ASP A 8 3.57 1.06 24.39
CA ASP A 8 3.18 1.44 23.01
C ASP A 8 4.08 0.78 21.94
N HIS A 9 5.38 0.66 22.23
CA HIS A 9 6.35 0.15 21.26
C HIS A 9 6.13 -1.33 20.93
N SER A 10 5.93 -2.18 21.95
CA SER A 10 5.75 -3.62 21.73
C SER A 10 4.44 -3.97 21.01
N GLY A 11 3.39 -3.16 21.19
CA GLY A 11 2.13 -3.33 20.46
C GLY A 11 2.28 -2.99 18.97
N TRP A 12 2.93 -1.85 18.67
CA TRP A 12 3.23 -1.45 17.30
C TRP A 12 4.15 -2.45 16.60
N GLU A 13 5.26 -2.84 17.24
CA GLU A 13 6.21 -3.82 16.70
C GLU A 13 5.53 -5.15 16.36
N ALA A 14 4.64 -5.65 17.24
CA ALA A 14 3.90 -6.88 17.00
C ALA A 14 2.95 -6.76 15.79
N VAL A 15 2.24 -5.64 15.68
CA VAL A 15 1.35 -5.35 14.55
C VAL A 15 2.14 -5.25 13.25
N VAL A 16 3.26 -4.53 13.26
CA VAL A 16 4.17 -4.39 12.12
C VAL A 16 4.72 -5.75 11.69
N LEU A 17 5.16 -6.58 12.63
CA LEU A 17 5.70 -7.91 12.34
C LEU A 17 4.65 -8.80 11.67
N ALA A 18 3.45 -8.85 12.25
CA ALA A 18 2.34 -9.63 11.69
C ALA A 18 1.92 -9.11 10.30
N ALA A 19 1.86 -7.78 10.14
CA ALA A 19 1.55 -7.14 8.86
C ALA A 19 2.61 -7.42 7.80
N ARG A 20 3.89 -7.39 8.18
CA ARG A 20 5.03 -7.70 7.30
C ARG A 20 5.00 -9.15 6.84
N GLU A 21 4.72 -10.09 7.74
CA GLU A 21 4.58 -11.50 7.38
C GLU A 21 3.40 -11.74 6.44
N ARG A 22 2.23 -11.14 6.74
CA ARG A 22 1.05 -11.21 5.88
C ARG A 22 1.33 -10.64 4.49
N ALA A 23 1.88 -9.42 4.42
CA ALA A 23 2.19 -8.75 3.17
C ALA A 23 3.22 -9.53 2.35
N ARG A 24 4.27 -10.07 2.99
CA ARG A 24 5.27 -10.91 2.30
C ARG A 24 4.64 -12.16 1.72
N SER A 25 3.83 -12.88 2.51
CA SER A 25 3.16 -14.11 2.07
C SER A 25 2.20 -13.84 0.92
N ARG A 26 1.39 -12.78 1.01
CA ARG A 26 0.44 -12.41 -0.06
C ARG A 26 1.14 -11.92 -1.32
N GLN A 27 2.19 -11.11 -1.19
CA GLN A 27 3.00 -10.69 -2.33
C GLN A 27 3.62 -11.88 -3.06
N ALA A 28 4.17 -12.85 -2.32
CA ALA A 28 4.75 -14.06 -2.90
C ALA A 28 3.68 -14.89 -3.62
N LEU A 29 2.51 -15.08 -3.00
CA LEU A 29 1.38 -15.77 -3.60
C LEU A 29 0.89 -15.07 -4.87
N MET A 30 0.80 -13.75 -4.89
CA MET A 30 0.42 -12.96 -6.06
C MET A 30 1.41 -13.18 -7.21
N VAL A 31 2.71 -13.09 -6.95
CA VAL A 31 3.73 -13.29 -7.98
C VAL A 31 3.73 -14.72 -8.52
N GLU A 32 3.62 -15.72 -7.64
CA GLU A 32 3.61 -17.13 -8.01
C GLU A 32 2.33 -17.52 -8.76
N ARG A 33 1.16 -17.14 -8.23
CA ARG A 33 -0.15 -17.53 -8.76
C ARG A 33 -0.43 -16.92 -10.13
N PHE A 34 -0.02 -15.67 -10.33
CA PHE A 34 -0.30 -14.94 -11.56
C PHE A 34 0.90 -14.86 -12.51
N GLY A 35 2.03 -15.47 -12.16
CA GLY A 35 3.21 -15.51 -13.02
C GLY A 35 3.76 -14.13 -13.35
N LEU A 36 3.76 -13.21 -12.37
CA LEU A 36 4.29 -11.84 -12.52
C LEU A 36 5.82 -11.77 -12.60
N SER A 37 6.48 -12.93 -12.70
CA SER A 37 7.92 -13.05 -12.89
C SER A 37 8.30 -13.03 -14.38
N GLY A 38 9.44 -12.42 -14.68
CA GLY A 38 10.00 -12.34 -16.03
C GLY A 38 9.56 -11.09 -16.80
N ASP A 39 9.38 -11.22 -18.11
CA ASP A 39 8.96 -10.12 -18.99
C ASP A 39 7.45 -9.89 -18.86
N VAL A 40 7.07 -8.99 -17.95
CA VAL A 40 5.69 -8.56 -17.71
C VAL A 40 5.70 -7.04 -17.69
N ALA A 41 4.99 -6.43 -18.63
CA ALA A 41 4.73 -5.00 -18.61
C ALA A 41 3.51 -4.73 -17.71
N TYR A 42 3.49 -3.57 -17.07
CA TYR A 42 2.34 -3.12 -16.29
C TYR A 42 2.00 -1.68 -16.64
N ASP A 43 0.73 -1.36 -16.53
CA ASP A 43 0.17 -0.02 -16.72
C ASP A 43 -0.81 0.25 -15.57
N TRP A 44 -0.81 1.48 -15.05
CA TRP A 44 -1.67 1.85 -13.93
C TRP A 44 -2.33 3.20 -14.19
N SER A 45 -3.57 3.33 -13.71
CA SER A 45 -4.34 4.56 -13.78
C SER A 45 -4.91 4.87 -12.40
N ILE A 46 -4.53 6.03 -11.86
CA ILE A 46 -5.06 6.52 -10.59
C ILE A 46 -6.52 6.97 -10.73
N ASP A 47 -6.91 7.47 -11.90
CA ASP A 47 -8.28 7.90 -12.19
C ASP A 47 -9.25 6.71 -12.16
N ASP A 48 -8.85 5.60 -12.79
CA ASP A 48 -9.62 4.35 -12.83
C ASP A 48 -9.35 3.44 -11.61
N ALA A 49 -8.41 3.83 -10.74
CA ALA A 49 -7.95 3.05 -9.59
C ALA A 49 -7.65 1.59 -9.97
N ARG A 50 -6.94 1.41 -11.09
CA ARG A 50 -6.68 0.10 -11.68
C ARG A 50 -5.23 -0.02 -12.15
N ILE A 51 -4.69 -1.22 -11.97
CA ILE A 51 -3.43 -1.66 -12.54
C ILE A 51 -3.70 -2.86 -13.45
N THR A 52 -3.04 -2.90 -14.59
CA THR A 52 -3.12 -4.00 -15.55
C THR A 52 -1.73 -4.53 -15.83
N TRP A 53 -1.61 -5.85 -15.98
CA TRP A 53 -0.38 -6.50 -16.40
C TRP A 53 -0.59 -7.11 -17.77
N SER A 54 0.38 -6.90 -18.63
CA SER A 54 0.40 -7.38 -19.99
C SER A 54 1.69 -8.15 -20.28
N ARG A 55 1.56 -9.18 -21.12
CA ARG A 55 2.67 -9.97 -21.63
C ARG A 55 2.51 -10.07 -23.13
N GLU A 56 3.59 -9.78 -23.86
CA GLU A 56 3.58 -9.75 -25.33
C GLU A 56 2.47 -8.85 -25.90
N GLY A 57 2.18 -7.73 -25.23
CA GLY A 57 1.15 -6.76 -25.62
C GLY A 57 -0.29 -7.16 -25.31
N LYS A 58 -0.53 -8.29 -24.63
CA LYS A 58 -1.88 -8.73 -24.21
C LYS A 58 -2.05 -8.61 -22.70
N VAL A 59 -3.08 -7.89 -22.26
CA VAL A 59 -3.45 -7.82 -20.84
C VAL A 59 -3.97 -9.19 -20.40
N PHE A 60 -3.33 -9.76 -19.38
CA PHE A 60 -3.71 -11.07 -18.82
C PHE A 60 -4.17 -10.97 -17.37
N LEU A 61 -3.85 -9.89 -16.68
CA LEU A 61 -4.22 -9.67 -15.29
C LEU A 61 -4.62 -8.21 -15.10
N THR A 62 -5.62 -7.99 -14.28
CA THR A 62 -6.08 -6.68 -13.85
C THR A 62 -6.32 -6.70 -12.36
N GLY A 63 -5.98 -5.63 -11.66
CA GLY A 63 -6.22 -5.47 -10.24
C GLY A 63 -6.70 -4.07 -9.94
N ARG A 64 -7.45 -3.93 -8.86
CA ARG A 64 -7.76 -2.63 -8.29
C ARG A 64 -6.55 -2.13 -7.51
N LEU A 65 -6.14 -0.89 -7.76
CA LEU A 65 -5.13 -0.23 -6.94
C LEU A 65 -5.81 0.70 -5.94
N THR A 66 -5.21 0.82 -4.77
CA THR A 66 -5.58 1.81 -3.76
C THR A 66 -4.30 2.49 -3.30
N VAL A 67 -4.26 3.80 -3.46
CA VAL A 67 -3.11 4.62 -3.09
C VAL A 67 -3.11 4.74 -1.59
N ILE A 68 -2.00 4.33 -0.97
CA ILE A 68 -1.85 4.42 0.49
C ILE A 68 -1.15 5.72 0.89
N GLY A 69 -0.19 6.16 0.08
CA GLY A 69 0.49 7.43 0.30
C GLY A 69 1.59 7.65 -0.71
N SER A 70 2.24 8.80 -0.57
CA SER A 70 3.33 9.24 -1.43
C SER A 70 4.48 9.77 -0.58
N VAL A 71 5.70 9.41 -0.94
CA VAL A 71 6.91 10.03 -0.40
C VAL A 71 7.34 11.14 -1.34
N SER A 72 7.36 12.38 -0.86
CA SER A 72 7.94 13.51 -1.57
C SER A 72 9.45 13.47 -1.45
N VAL A 73 10.18 13.31 -2.55
CA VAL A 73 11.65 13.26 -2.55
C VAL A 73 12.23 14.62 -2.15
N ALA A 74 11.67 15.71 -2.66
CA ALA A 74 12.10 17.07 -2.34
C ALA A 74 11.93 17.44 -0.87
N GLN A 75 10.85 16.96 -0.23
CA GLN A 75 10.52 17.29 1.15
C GLN A 75 10.95 16.22 2.16
N GLN A 76 11.31 15.02 1.68
CA GLN A 76 11.56 13.83 2.51
C GLN A 76 10.44 13.59 3.52
N THR A 77 9.20 13.68 3.04
CA THR A 77 8.00 13.49 3.84
C THR A 77 7.10 12.44 3.20
N TRP A 78 6.52 11.61 4.03
CA TRP A 78 5.40 10.76 3.69
C TRP A 78 4.10 11.54 3.86
N LEU A 79 3.21 11.46 2.88
CA LEU A 79 1.84 11.96 2.96
C LEU A 79 0.88 10.81 2.69
N TRP A 80 -0.07 10.60 3.60
CA TRP A 80 -1.12 9.60 3.39
C TRP A 80 -2.10 10.05 2.32
N SER A 81 -2.60 9.10 1.53
CA SER A 81 -3.57 9.39 0.48
C SER A 81 -4.89 9.95 1.01
N TRP A 82 -5.35 9.50 2.19
CA TRP A 82 -6.55 10.04 2.84
C TRP A 82 -6.41 11.52 3.22
N ALA A 83 -5.16 11.99 3.43
CA ALA A 83 -4.86 13.40 3.72
C ALA A 83 -4.56 14.21 2.45
N ASN A 84 -4.54 13.56 1.28
CA ASN A 84 -4.28 14.20 0.01
C ASN A 84 -5.58 14.37 -0.79
N GLU A 85 -6.20 15.54 -0.64
CA GLU A 85 -7.44 15.93 -1.30
C GLU A 85 -7.30 16.06 -2.84
N SER A 86 -6.07 16.03 -3.37
CA SER A 86 -5.83 16.07 -4.81
C SER A 86 -6.03 14.71 -5.50
N LEU A 87 -6.15 13.63 -4.73
CA LEU A 87 -6.33 12.28 -5.28
C LEU A 87 -7.82 11.99 -5.55
N PRO A 88 -8.13 11.28 -6.66
CA PRO A 88 -9.49 10.90 -6.95
C PRO A 88 -10.00 9.91 -5.89
N GLN A 89 -11.28 10.02 -5.52
CA GLN A 89 -11.90 9.16 -4.52
C GLN A 89 -11.82 7.66 -4.88
N ALA A 90 -11.84 7.34 -6.17
CA ALA A 90 -11.65 5.97 -6.66
C ALA A 90 -10.31 5.38 -6.18
N ALA A 91 -9.24 6.16 -6.21
CA ALA A 91 -7.90 5.76 -5.79
C ALA A 91 -7.73 5.68 -4.28
N LEU A 92 -8.55 6.40 -3.51
CA LEU A 92 -8.53 6.35 -2.04
C LEU A 92 -9.07 5.02 -1.52
N GLY A 93 -10.05 4.41 -2.20
CA GLY A 93 -10.63 3.15 -1.77
C GLY A 93 -11.04 3.18 -0.29
N ASP A 94 -10.56 2.20 0.48
CA ASP A 94 -10.83 2.06 1.91
C ASP A 94 -9.75 2.66 2.83
N ILE A 95 -8.91 3.57 2.32
CA ILE A 95 -7.75 4.11 3.06
C ILE A 95 -8.10 4.74 4.41
N GLU A 96 -9.34 5.25 4.58
CA GLU A 96 -9.83 5.77 5.87
C GLU A 96 -9.85 4.70 6.98
N ARG A 97 -9.93 3.41 6.64
CA ARG A 97 -9.82 2.32 7.61
C ARG A 97 -8.45 2.29 8.28
N VAL A 98 -7.39 2.69 7.58
CA VAL A 98 -6.03 2.76 8.14
C VAL A 98 -5.94 3.87 9.19
N ARG A 99 -6.49 5.05 8.89
CA ARG A 99 -6.60 6.14 9.84
C ARG A 99 -7.37 5.71 11.10
N ARG A 100 -8.58 5.17 10.91
CA ARG A 100 -9.43 4.71 12.02
C ARG A 100 -8.74 3.63 12.86
N PHE A 101 -8.10 2.66 12.21
CA PHE A 101 -7.34 1.62 12.90
C PHE A 101 -6.26 2.20 13.82
N GLY A 102 -5.56 3.24 13.38
CA GLY A 102 -4.60 3.96 14.22
C GLY A 102 -5.25 4.68 15.40
N GLU A 103 -6.38 5.34 15.19
CA GLU A 103 -7.12 6.02 16.26
C GLU A 103 -7.65 5.02 17.31
N GLU A 104 -8.18 3.88 16.87
CA GLU A 104 -8.74 2.85 17.76
C GLU A 104 -7.68 2.10 18.56
N ASN A 105 -6.49 1.87 17.98
CA ASN A 105 -5.40 1.13 18.62
C ASN A 105 -4.33 2.02 19.27
N GLY A 106 -4.46 3.36 19.13
CA GLY A 106 -3.50 4.31 19.70
C GLY A 106 -2.19 4.45 18.92
N PHE A 107 -2.16 4.12 17.62
CA PHE A 107 -0.96 4.25 16.78
C PHE A 107 -0.93 5.61 16.06
N PRO A 108 -0.15 6.60 16.55
CA PRO A 108 -0.23 7.97 16.05
C PRO A 108 0.28 8.16 14.61
N VAL A 109 1.12 7.26 14.10
CA VAL A 109 1.69 7.33 12.74
C VAL A 109 0.65 7.18 11.63
N LEU A 110 -0.47 6.50 11.88
CA LEU A 110 -1.52 6.24 10.91
C LEU A 110 -2.55 7.39 10.75
N PRO A 111 -3.01 8.06 11.83
CA PRO A 111 -3.90 9.22 11.74
C PRO A 111 -3.16 10.55 11.52
N TRP A 112 -1.83 10.59 11.58
CA TRP A 112 -1.09 11.77 11.15
C TRP A 112 -1.20 11.92 9.63
N PRO A 113 -1.49 13.13 9.11
CA PRO A 113 -1.63 13.32 7.66
C PRO A 113 -0.33 13.02 6.90
N GLY A 114 0.81 13.31 7.53
CA GLY A 114 2.12 12.99 7.02
C GLY A 114 3.19 13.06 8.11
N PHE A 115 4.36 12.51 7.81
CA PHE A 115 5.50 12.44 8.72
C PHE A 115 6.82 12.40 7.94
N THR A 116 7.95 12.60 8.62
CA THR A 116 9.28 12.52 7.99
C THR A 116 9.54 11.13 7.42
N SER A 117 9.88 11.02 6.13
CA SER A 117 10.01 9.75 5.41
C SER A 117 11.28 8.98 5.80
N HIS A 118 11.31 8.43 7.01
CA HIS A 118 12.32 7.45 7.40
C HIS A 118 11.99 6.12 6.75
N LEU A 119 12.98 5.49 6.11
CA LEU A 119 12.80 4.24 5.36
C LEU A 119 12.10 3.15 6.18
N GLU A 120 12.48 3.02 7.45
CA GLU A 120 11.86 2.08 8.38
C GLU A 120 10.39 2.43 8.64
N LEU A 121 10.11 3.65 9.09
CA LEU A 121 8.74 4.07 9.41
C LEU A 121 7.79 4.01 8.21
N VAL A 122 8.26 4.38 7.02
CA VAL A 122 7.50 4.24 5.76
C VAL A 122 7.24 2.77 5.45
N ALA A 123 8.24 1.90 5.64
CA ALA A 123 8.08 0.47 5.45
C ALA A 123 7.11 -0.15 6.47
N GLU A 124 7.10 0.31 7.71
CA GLU A 124 6.15 -0.14 8.72
C GLU A 124 4.73 0.32 8.38
N ALA A 125 4.55 1.62 8.12
CA ALA A 125 3.28 2.22 7.75
C ALA A 125 2.63 1.51 6.55
N ARG A 126 3.39 1.25 5.48
CA ARG A 126 2.86 0.56 4.28
C ARG A 126 2.43 -0.88 4.57
N MET A 127 3.16 -1.59 5.44
CA MET A 127 2.84 -2.99 5.75
C MET A 127 1.56 -3.04 6.57
N VAL A 128 1.44 -2.18 7.59
CA VAL A 128 0.22 -2.07 8.39
C VAL A 128 -0.97 -1.66 7.53
N ALA A 129 -0.80 -0.67 6.64
CA ALA A 129 -1.84 -0.28 5.70
C ALA A 129 -2.30 -1.46 4.81
N ALA A 130 -1.37 -2.19 4.20
CA ALA A 130 -1.70 -3.37 3.40
C ALA A 130 -2.44 -4.45 4.21
N SER A 131 -2.07 -4.65 5.47
CA SER A 131 -2.72 -5.60 6.36
C SER A 131 -4.16 -5.17 6.72
N VAL A 132 -4.34 -3.89 7.08
CA VAL A 132 -5.66 -3.32 7.44
C VAL A 132 -6.61 -3.31 6.25
N LEU A 133 -6.10 -3.02 5.05
CA LEU A 133 -6.87 -3.01 3.81
C LEU A 133 -7.10 -4.42 3.23
N ASP A 134 -6.52 -5.46 3.85
CA ASP A 134 -6.53 -6.82 3.32
C ASP A 134 -6.03 -6.91 1.87
N ALA A 135 -4.94 -6.20 1.57
CA ALA A 135 -4.36 -6.16 0.22
C ALA A 135 -3.74 -7.50 -0.20
N GLU A 136 -3.80 -7.81 -1.49
CA GLU A 136 -3.12 -8.96 -2.10
C GLU A 136 -1.64 -8.68 -2.37
N GLY A 137 -1.31 -7.42 -2.66
CA GLY A 137 0.06 -7.02 -2.94
C GLY A 137 0.34 -5.56 -2.63
N LEU A 138 1.63 -5.24 -2.59
CA LEU A 138 2.15 -3.88 -2.49
C LEU A 138 2.89 -3.55 -3.78
N TRP A 139 2.66 -2.35 -4.29
CA TRP A 139 3.34 -1.82 -5.45
C TRP A 139 3.93 -0.44 -5.13
N VAL A 140 5.08 -0.14 -5.71
CA VAL A 140 5.75 1.15 -5.53
C VAL A 140 6.13 1.67 -6.89
N GLU A 141 5.70 2.89 -7.19
CA GLU A 141 6.03 3.56 -8.44
C GLU A 141 6.84 4.83 -8.16
N PRO A 142 8.12 4.86 -8.54
CA PRO A 142 8.90 6.08 -8.52
C PRO A 142 8.47 7.00 -9.68
N THR A 143 8.09 8.22 -9.37
CA THR A 143 7.94 9.33 -10.35
C THR A 143 9.08 10.35 -10.13
N ASP A 144 9.18 11.38 -10.97
CA ASP A 144 10.28 12.36 -10.92
C ASP A 144 10.51 13.01 -9.55
N ASP A 145 9.45 13.38 -8.83
CA ASP A 145 9.56 14.07 -7.53
C ASP A 145 8.87 13.32 -6.37
N VAL A 146 8.03 12.34 -6.67
CA VAL A 146 7.28 11.58 -5.66
C VAL A 146 7.37 10.08 -5.89
N GLN A 147 7.48 9.30 -4.82
CA GLN A 147 7.33 7.86 -4.86
C GLN A 147 5.91 7.51 -4.40
N LEU A 148 5.10 6.97 -5.30
CA LEU A 148 3.74 6.54 -5.01
C LEU A 148 3.75 5.11 -4.47
N HIS A 149 2.96 4.88 -3.44
CA HIS A 149 2.78 3.56 -2.85
C HIS A 149 1.33 3.13 -3.01
N PHE A 150 1.15 1.93 -3.56
CA PHE A 150 -0.15 1.35 -3.85
C PHE A 150 -0.31 0.02 -3.13
N THR A 151 -1.55 -0.29 -2.80
CA THR A 151 -2.01 -1.64 -2.46
C THR A 151 -2.83 -2.19 -3.61
N ILE A 152 -2.67 -3.47 -3.88
CA ILE A 152 -3.36 -4.18 -4.95
C ILE A 152 -4.42 -5.08 -4.34
N HIS A 153 -5.61 -5.04 -4.92
CA HIS A 153 -6.80 -5.77 -4.50
C HIS A 153 -7.52 -6.34 -5.71
N ASP A 154 -8.38 -7.33 -5.48
CA ASP A 154 -9.36 -7.80 -6.46
C ASP A 154 -8.69 -8.19 -7.80
N LEU A 155 -7.66 -9.03 -7.73
CA LEU A 155 -6.93 -9.52 -8.89
C LEU A 155 -7.81 -10.44 -9.75
N VAL A 156 -8.08 -10.01 -10.97
CA VAL A 156 -8.88 -10.72 -11.97
C VAL A 156 -8.00 -11.06 -13.17
N LEU A 157 -7.91 -12.35 -13.47
CA LEU A 157 -7.34 -12.81 -14.73
C LEU A 157 -8.24 -12.35 -15.87
N ALA A 158 -7.69 -11.67 -16.86
CA ALA A 158 -8.40 -11.42 -18.10
C ALA A 158 -8.79 -12.78 -18.67
N ALA A 159 -10.08 -12.98 -18.97
CA ALA A 159 -10.55 -14.20 -19.58
C ALA A 159 -9.77 -14.40 -20.88
N GLY A 160 -8.81 -15.33 -20.86
CA GLY A 160 -8.13 -15.76 -22.06
C GLY A 160 -9.21 -16.31 -22.97
N GLY A 161 -9.47 -15.60 -24.07
CA GLY A 161 -10.16 -16.18 -25.21
C GLY A 161 -9.40 -17.43 -25.61
N GLU A 162 -10.10 -18.56 -25.56
CA GLU A 162 -9.72 -19.79 -26.25
C GLU A 162 -9.49 -19.52 -27.75
#